data_AF-A0A7X7E872-F1
#
_entry.id   AF-A0A7X7E872-F1
#
_cell.length_a   1.000
_cell.length_b   1.000
_cell.length_c   1.000
_cell.angle_alpha   90.00
_cell.angle_beta   90.00
_cell.angle_gamma   90.00
#
_symmetry.space_group_name_H-M   'P 1'
#
loop_
_entity.id
_entity.type
_entity.pdbx_description
1 polymer ?
#
loop_
_entity_poly.entity_id
_entity_poly.type
_entity_poly.pdbx_seq_one_letter_code
_entity_poly.pdbx_strand_id
1 'polypeptide(L)'
;MALKDFEADMESCCRCSACKFIPLEVITGQEYADCCPSISRYNWHSHSGGGRMAFGLGLIRGRVEYTPRTAEVIYNCNLCGACDVSCKYAMEFDVLEPLYAMREECVKSGQTVPVWDKLVKTMQKQGPLIVGATAKKGQWFKDLTVKDYAREKTGVIYHAGCLASYDKAAGKVAAAAVSLLGKAKIDVGIAKDGELCCGGRAYEMGYRDEALKQAELNVARFKESG
;
A
#
# COMPACT_ATOMS: atom_id res chain seq x y z
N MET A 1 10.19 9.54 5.57
CA MET A 1 10.12 10.18 6.90
C MET A 1 10.40 9.09 7.91
N ALA A 2 11.21 9.38 8.92
CA ALA A 2 11.44 8.46 10.03
C ALA A 2 10.22 8.45 10.95
N LEU A 3 10.06 7.38 11.75
CA LEU A 3 8.94 7.29 12.69
C LEU A 3 8.87 8.49 13.65
N LYS A 4 10.03 9.02 14.06
CA LYS A 4 10.14 10.18 14.95
C LYS A 4 9.56 11.46 14.36
N ASP A 5 9.52 11.59 13.03
CA ASP A 5 8.95 12.77 12.36
C ASP A 5 7.44 12.91 12.66
N PHE A 6 6.78 11.81 13.05
CA PHE A 6 5.36 11.75 13.39
C PHE A 6 5.08 11.76 14.90
N GLU A 7 6.05 12.11 15.75
CA GLU A 7 5.85 12.12 17.21
C GLU A 7 4.69 13.06 17.61
N ALA A 8 4.65 14.26 17.04
CA ALA A 8 3.61 15.26 17.32
C ALA A 8 2.19 14.78 16.92
N ASP A 9 2.05 14.12 15.76
CA ASP A 9 0.78 13.56 15.31
C ASP A 9 0.28 12.48 16.27
N MET A 10 1.20 11.60 16.71
CA MET A 10 0.86 10.54 17.64
C MET A 10 0.54 11.06 19.04
N GLU A 11 1.21 12.13 19.51
CA GLU A 11 0.90 12.81 20.77
C GLU A 11 -0.48 13.48 20.75
N SER A 12 -0.89 13.98 19.59
CA SER A 12 -2.19 14.64 19.38
C SER A 12 -3.38 13.67 19.49
N CYS A 13 -3.14 12.36 19.50
CA CYS A 13 -4.18 11.36 19.65
C CYS A 13 -4.91 11.48 21.01
N CYS A 14 -6.13 12.04 21.00
CA CYS A 14 -6.98 12.18 22.18
C CYS A 14 -7.70 10.88 22.61
N ARG A 15 -7.43 9.75 21.92
CA ARG A 15 -7.99 8.41 22.22
C ARG A 15 -9.52 8.32 22.22
N CYS A 16 -10.20 9.16 21.44
CA CYS A 16 -11.66 9.19 21.29
C CYS A 16 -12.29 7.93 20.67
N SER A 17 -11.48 6.97 20.19
CA SER A 17 -11.94 5.73 19.53
C SER A 17 -12.63 5.87 18.17
N ALA A 18 -12.62 7.05 17.54
CA ALA A 18 -13.04 7.25 16.14
C ALA A 18 -12.27 6.36 15.13
N CYS A 19 -11.04 5.97 15.48
CA CYS A 19 -10.25 5.02 14.70
C CYS A 19 -10.74 3.56 14.77
N LYS A 20 -11.69 3.26 15.67
CA LYS A 20 -12.29 1.93 15.86
C LYS A 20 -13.71 1.91 15.33
N PHE A 21 -14.46 2.95 15.70
CA PHE A 21 -15.87 3.10 15.43
C PHE A 21 -16.09 4.34 14.57
N ILE A 22 -16.95 4.24 13.56
CA ILE A 22 -17.35 5.39 12.76
C ILE A 22 -18.16 6.32 13.68
N PRO A 23 -17.73 7.57 13.93
CA PRO A 23 -18.44 8.45 14.84
C PRO A 23 -19.48 9.25 14.06
N LEU A 24 -20.66 8.69 13.79
CA LEU A 24 -21.70 9.41 13.03
C LEU A 24 -23.12 9.19 13.58
N GLU A 25 -23.87 10.29 13.64
CA GLU A 25 -25.29 10.36 14.02
C GLU A 25 -26.21 9.58 13.07
N VAL A 26 -25.69 9.18 11.90
CA VAL A 26 -26.42 8.42 10.88
C VAL A 26 -26.28 6.91 11.02
N ILE A 27 -25.53 6.42 12.01
CA ILE A 27 -25.39 4.98 12.24
C ILE A 27 -26.68 4.41 12.81
N THR A 28 -27.33 3.55 12.04
CA THR A 28 -28.65 2.98 12.35
C THR A 28 -28.57 1.64 13.10
N GLY A 29 -27.37 1.09 13.33
CA GLY A 29 -27.18 -0.21 13.97
C GLY A 29 -25.72 -0.51 14.34
N GLN A 30 -25.52 -1.40 15.32
CA GLN A 30 -24.19 -1.75 15.85
C GLN A 30 -23.32 -2.45 14.80
N GLU A 31 -23.93 -3.20 13.89
CA GLU A 31 -23.25 -3.91 12.79
C GLU A 31 -22.53 -2.96 11.81
N TYR A 32 -22.90 -1.67 11.81
CA TYR A 32 -22.28 -0.63 10.99
C TYR A 32 -21.33 0.28 11.78
N ALA A 33 -21.19 0.04 13.10
CA ALA A 33 -20.41 0.91 13.97
C ALA A 33 -18.89 0.69 13.80
N ASP A 34 -18.45 -0.55 13.55
CA ASP A 34 -17.04 -0.91 13.48
C ASP A 34 -16.41 -0.57 12.13
N CYS A 35 -15.28 0.15 12.13
CA CYS A 35 -14.50 0.42 10.92
C CYS A 35 -13.15 -0.33 10.88
N CYS A 36 -12.60 -0.70 12.04
CA CYS A 36 -11.26 -1.28 12.12
C CYS A 36 -11.32 -2.81 12.24
N PRO A 37 -11.07 -3.58 11.17
CA PRO A 37 -11.16 -5.04 11.22
C PRO A 37 -10.14 -5.67 12.17
N SER A 38 -9.02 -4.98 12.43
CA SER A 38 -7.99 -5.46 13.34
C SER A 38 -8.50 -5.51 14.78
N ILE A 39 -9.09 -4.43 15.30
CA ILE A 39 -9.63 -4.47 16.66
C ILE A 39 -10.88 -5.34 16.76
N SER A 40 -11.75 -5.38 15.74
CA SER A 40 -12.91 -6.28 15.75
C SER A 40 -12.51 -7.75 15.81
N ARG A 41 -11.35 -8.12 15.23
CA ARG A 41 -10.80 -9.48 15.27
C ARG A 41 -10.09 -9.82 16.58
N TYR A 42 -9.26 -8.92 17.09
CA TYR A 42 -8.31 -9.19 18.19
C TYR A 42 -8.77 -8.64 19.55
N ASN A 43 -9.77 -7.76 19.55
CA ASN A 43 -10.42 -7.17 20.74
C ASN A 43 -9.45 -6.63 21.81
N TRP A 44 -8.35 -6.00 21.39
CA TRP A 44 -7.39 -5.36 22.28
C TRP A 44 -7.05 -3.96 21.77
N HIS A 45 -6.92 -2.98 22.66
CA HIS A 45 -6.73 -1.59 22.25
C HIS A 45 -5.48 -1.40 21.36
N SER A 46 -4.40 -2.16 21.59
CA SER A 46 -3.19 -2.12 20.76
C SER A 46 -3.47 -2.37 19.27
N HIS A 47 -4.53 -3.11 18.94
CA HIS A 47 -4.93 -3.42 17.57
C HIS A 47 -5.83 -2.35 16.92
N SER A 48 -6.01 -1.18 17.55
CA SER A 48 -6.68 -0.01 16.96
C SER A 48 -5.69 1.05 16.47
N GLY A 49 -6.16 2.01 15.67
CA GLY A 49 -5.33 3.15 15.25
C GLY A 49 -4.72 3.89 16.45
N GLY A 50 -5.54 4.34 17.40
CA GLY A 50 -5.07 5.06 18.59
C GLY A 50 -4.17 4.23 19.51
N GLY A 51 -4.42 2.92 19.62
CA GLY A 51 -3.52 2.04 20.36
C GLY A 51 -2.15 1.92 19.68
N ARG A 52 -2.11 1.88 18.34
CA ARG A 52 -0.85 1.89 17.59
C ARG A 52 -0.12 3.22 17.67
N MET A 53 -0.83 4.36 17.73
CA MET A 53 -0.18 5.66 18.00
C MET A 53 0.52 5.66 19.36
N ALA A 54 -0.14 5.12 20.40
CA ALA A 54 0.49 4.97 21.72
C ALA A 54 1.70 4.02 21.69
N PHE A 55 1.63 2.93 20.92
CA PHE A 55 2.78 2.03 20.68
C PHE A 55 3.92 2.76 19.96
N GLY A 56 3.63 3.55 18.93
CA GLY A 56 4.62 4.35 18.21
C GLY A 56 5.36 5.33 19.11
N LEU A 57 4.65 6.06 19.98
CA LEU A 57 5.27 6.90 21.00
C LEU A 57 6.13 6.08 21.98
N GLY A 58 5.65 4.89 22.36
CA GLY A 58 6.42 3.96 23.18
C GLY A 58 7.73 3.55 22.53
N LEU A 59 7.72 3.27 21.23
CA LEU A 59 8.91 2.92 20.44
C LEU A 59 9.87 4.11 20.31
N ILE A 60 9.38 5.29 19.93
CA ILE A 60 10.19 6.52 19.80
C ILE A 60 10.91 6.84 21.11
N ARG A 61 10.21 6.71 22.24
CA ARG A 61 10.71 7.09 23.57
C ARG A 61 11.45 5.95 24.28
N GLY A 62 11.71 4.83 23.60
CA GLY A 62 12.43 3.69 24.17
C GLY A 62 11.72 3.00 25.34
N ARG A 63 10.39 3.14 25.45
CA ARG A 63 9.57 2.46 26.46
C ARG A 63 9.08 1.09 26.01
N VAL A 64 9.16 0.82 24.71
CA VAL A 64 8.79 -0.45 24.08
C VAL A 64 9.91 -0.83 23.10
N GLU A 65 10.26 -2.10 23.07
CA GLU A 65 11.25 -2.64 22.13
C GLU A 65 10.58 -3.27 20.90
N TYR A 66 11.32 -3.34 19.80
CA TYR A 66 10.93 -4.10 18.62
C TYR A 66 11.09 -5.60 18.88
N THR A 67 10.00 -6.23 19.30
CA THR A 67 9.90 -7.68 19.55
C THR A 67 8.92 -8.32 18.56
N PRO A 68 8.89 -9.67 18.44
CA PRO A 68 7.91 -10.35 17.60
C PRO A 68 6.46 -9.98 17.97
N ARG A 69 6.19 -9.74 19.26
CA ARG A 69 4.86 -9.34 19.74
C ARG A 69 4.52 -7.89 19.34
N THR A 70 5.48 -6.99 19.40
CA THR A 70 5.32 -5.61 18.91
C THR A 70 5.01 -5.60 17.41
N ALA A 71 5.79 -6.38 16.65
CA ALA A 71 5.61 -6.51 15.21
C ALA A 71 4.25 -7.11 14.83
N GLU A 72 3.76 -8.11 15.58
CA GLU A 72 2.41 -8.65 15.41
C GLU A 72 1.34 -7.55 15.50
N VAL A 73 1.40 -6.69 16.51
CA VAL A 73 0.44 -5.57 16.68
C VAL A 73 0.46 -4.64 15.46
N ILE A 74 1.65 -4.30 14.97
CA ILE A 74 1.86 -3.40 13.82
C ILE A 74 1.38 -4.05 12.51
N TYR A 75 1.74 -5.31 12.27
CA TYR A 75 1.41 -6.03 11.04
C TYR A 75 -0.03 -6.50 10.94
N ASN A 76 -0.73 -6.67 12.06
CA ASN A 76 -2.16 -6.95 12.07
C ASN A 76 -3.04 -5.76 11.63
N CYS A 77 -2.45 -4.60 11.32
CA CYS A 77 -3.15 -3.53 10.60
C CYS A 77 -3.26 -3.89 9.11
N ASN A 78 -4.41 -3.66 8.46
CA ASN A 78 -4.53 -3.87 7.02
C ASN A 78 -4.12 -2.64 6.19
N LEU A 79 -3.72 -1.54 6.85
CA LEU A 79 -3.45 -0.25 6.21
C LEU A 79 -4.60 0.22 5.30
N CYS A 80 -5.85 -0.08 5.67
CA CYS A 80 -7.03 0.23 4.85
C CYS A 80 -7.42 1.72 4.85
N GLY A 81 -6.79 2.55 5.67
CA GLY A 81 -7.06 4.00 5.74
C GLY A 81 -8.37 4.40 6.44
N ALA A 82 -9.24 3.46 6.84
CA ALA A 82 -10.53 3.80 7.48
C ALA A 82 -10.35 4.63 8.76
N CYS A 83 -9.38 4.25 9.59
CA CYS A 83 -9.03 5.03 10.78
C CYS A 83 -8.51 6.41 10.42
N ASP A 84 -7.67 6.52 9.40
CA ASP A 84 -7.05 7.77 8.96
C ASP A 84 -8.08 8.81 8.51
N VAL A 85 -9.06 8.37 7.70
CA VAL A 85 -10.19 9.21 7.27
C VAL A 85 -11.08 9.61 8.45
N SER A 86 -11.46 8.66 9.29
CA SER A 86 -12.33 8.91 10.46
C SER A 86 -11.70 9.88 11.44
N CYS A 87 -10.39 9.76 11.63
CA CYS A 87 -9.58 10.59 12.49
C CYS A 87 -9.48 12.04 11.99
N LYS A 88 -9.34 12.22 10.68
CA LYS A 88 -9.31 13.54 10.03
C LYS A 88 -10.62 14.31 10.06
N TYR A 89 -11.74 13.67 10.39
CA TYR A 89 -13.02 14.35 10.53
C TYR A 89 -13.01 15.44 11.62
N ALA A 90 -12.31 15.19 12.74
CA ALA A 90 -12.32 16.08 13.91
C ALA A 90 -10.96 16.70 14.24
N MET A 91 -9.86 16.20 13.66
CA MET A 91 -8.49 16.61 14.01
C MET A 91 -7.60 16.53 12.76
N GLU A 92 -6.68 17.46 12.58
CA GLU A 92 -5.64 17.34 11.54
C GLU A 92 -4.52 16.42 12.04
N PHE A 93 -4.68 15.11 11.85
CA PHE A 93 -3.64 14.13 12.19
C PHE A 93 -3.64 12.91 11.26
N ASP A 94 -2.46 12.33 11.10
CA ASP A 94 -2.24 11.11 10.34
C ASP A 94 -2.16 9.89 11.26
N VAL A 95 -2.88 8.83 10.89
CA VAL A 95 -2.73 7.50 11.49
C VAL A 95 -1.94 6.60 10.55
N LEU A 96 -2.12 6.76 9.23
CA LEU A 96 -1.56 5.83 8.26
C LEU A 96 -0.05 6.02 8.04
N GLU A 97 0.43 7.27 7.95
CA GLU A 97 1.85 7.59 7.77
C GLU A 97 2.74 7.07 8.92
N PRO A 98 2.41 7.29 10.21
CA PRO A 98 3.16 6.68 11.31
C PRO A 98 3.16 5.15 11.24
N LEU A 99 2.07 4.52 10.74
CA LEU A 99 2.01 3.06 10.61
C LEU A 99 2.93 2.53 9.50
N TYR A 100 3.06 3.23 8.38
CA TYR A 100 4.06 2.90 7.36
C TYR A 100 5.47 3.00 7.96
N ALA A 101 5.78 4.08 8.67
CA ALA A 101 7.07 4.26 9.32
C ALA A 101 7.35 3.21 10.40
N MET A 102 6.34 2.81 11.19
CA MET A 102 6.49 1.71 12.15
C MET A 102 6.84 0.38 11.48
N ARG A 103 6.24 0.08 10.32
CA ARG A 103 6.59 -1.14 9.55
C ARG A 103 7.99 -1.09 8.99
N GLU A 104 8.45 0.08 8.55
CA GLU A 104 9.82 0.30 8.10
C GLU A 104 10.82 0.02 9.24
N GLU A 105 10.57 0.53 10.44
CA GLU A 105 11.41 0.25 11.61
C GLU A 105 11.35 -1.22 12.06
N CYS A 106 10.20 -1.90 11.91
CA CYS A 106 10.13 -3.35 12.09
C CYS A 106 11.05 -4.10 11.12
N VAL A 107 11.10 -3.70 9.85
CA VAL A 107 12.02 -4.30 8.86
C VAL A 107 13.48 -4.03 9.24
N LYS A 108 13.83 -2.79 9.60
CA LYS A 108 15.20 -2.43 10.03
C LYS A 108 15.66 -3.18 11.28
N SER A 109 14.74 -3.46 12.21
CA SER A 109 15.01 -4.22 13.43
C SER A 109 14.97 -5.75 13.23
N GLY A 110 14.78 -6.23 12.00
CA GLY A 110 14.71 -7.65 11.67
C GLY A 110 13.41 -8.33 12.12
N GLN A 111 12.43 -7.57 12.61
CA GLN A 111 11.11 -8.06 12.97
C GLN A 111 10.22 -8.10 11.73
N THR A 112 10.53 -8.98 10.78
CA THR A 112 9.81 -9.14 9.51
C THR A 112 8.78 -10.27 9.57
N VAL A 113 7.92 -10.35 8.53
CA VAL A 113 7.06 -11.52 8.28
C VAL A 113 7.76 -12.43 7.26
N PRO A 114 8.10 -13.70 7.59
CA PRO A 114 8.92 -14.56 6.72
C PRO A 114 8.38 -14.80 5.30
N VAL A 115 7.05 -14.82 5.14
CA VAL A 115 6.45 -14.96 3.80
C VAL A 115 6.63 -13.70 2.96
N TRP A 116 6.67 -12.51 3.59
CA TRP A 116 6.92 -11.25 2.90
C TRP A 116 8.38 -11.11 2.48
N ASP A 117 9.33 -11.56 3.30
CA ASP A 117 10.75 -11.63 2.92
C ASP A 117 10.94 -12.39 1.60
N LYS A 118 10.28 -13.55 1.48
CA LYS A 118 10.33 -14.36 0.26
C LYS A 118 9.72 -13.62 -0.93
N LEU A 119 8.59 -12.93 -0.73
CA LEU A 119 7.92 -12.16 -1.80
C LEU A 119 8.77 -11.00 -2.30
N VAL A 120 9.39 -10.25 -1.39
CA VAL A 120 10.30 -9.14 -1.73
C VAL A 120 11.53 -9.66 -2.46
N LYS A 121 12.11 -10.79 -2.05
CA LYS A 121 13.21 -11.45 -2.78
C LYS A 121 12.79 -11.90 -4.18
N THR A 122 11.56 -12.38 -4.37
CA THR A 122 11.02 -12.70 -5.70
C THR A 122 10.89 -11.45 -6.56
N MET A 123 10.36 -10.36 -6.00
CA MET A 123 10.27 -9.05 -6.67
C MET A 123 11.65 -8.57 -7.14
N GLN A 124 12.68 -8.68 -6.30
CA GLN A 124 14.06 -8.31 -6.66
C GLN A 124 14.61 -9.14 -7.83
N LYS A 125 14.24 -10.42 -7.95
CA LYS A 125 14.76 -11.32 -8.99
C LYS A 125 13.97 -11.26 -10.29
N GLN A 126 12.65 -11.15 -10.20
CA GLN A 126 11.74 -11.38 -11.33
C GLN A 126 10.99 -10.11 -11.74
N GLY A 127 10.92 -9.10 -10.87
CA GLY A 127 10.15 -7.87 -11.05
C GLY A 127 8.79 -7.92 -10.33
N PRO A 128 7.84 -8.80 -10.72
CA PRO A 128 6.52 -8.90 -10.09
C PRO A 128 6.52 -9.48 -8.67
N LEU A 129 5.79 -8.84 -7.76
CA LEU A 129 5.42 -9.40 -6.45
C LEU A 129 4.02 -10.04 -6.55
N ILE A 130 3.93 -11.23 -7.14
CA ILE A 130 2.65 -11.89 -7.41
C ILE A 130 2.60 -13.29 -6.80
N VAL A 131 1.46 -13.62 -6.21
CA VAL A 131 1.10 -14.96 -5.74
C VAL A 131 -0.16 -15.40 -6.46
N GLY A 132 -0.22 -16.65 -6.90
CA GLY A 132 -1.44 -17.25 -7.45
C GLY A 132 -1.91 -16.61 -8.76
N ALA A 133 -1.07 -16.64 -9.80
CA ALA A 133 -1.45 -16.12 -11.11
C ALA A 133 -2.71 -16.81 -11.66
N THR A 134 -3.69 -16.01 -12.06
CA THR A 134 -4.96 -16.46 -12.68
C THR A 134 -5.03 -16.13 -14.18
N ALA A 135 -4.05 -15.40 -14.69
CA ALA A 135 -3.94 -15.01 -16.09
C ALA A 135 -2.54 -15.29 -16.66
N LYS A 136 -2.47 -15.35 -17.99
CA LYS A 136 -1.19 -15.40 -18.71
C LYS A 136 -0.72 -13.98 -19.03
N LYS A 137 0.58 -13.74 -18.89
CA LYS A 137 1.22 -12.50 -19.33
C LYS A 137 0.85 -12.20 -20.80
N GLY A 138 0.57 -10.95 -21.09
CA GLY A 138 0.12 -10.50 -22.42
C GLY A 138 -1.37 -10.64 -22.70
N GLN A 139 -2.11 -11.42 -21.91
CA GLN A 139 -3.52 -11.68 -22.19
C GLN A 139 -4.41 -10.43 -22.10
N TRP A 140 -4.09 -9.48 -21.21
CA TRP A 140 -4.97 -8.33 -20.96
C TRP A 140 -4.92 -7.26 -22.05
N PHE A 141 -3.81 -7.17 -22.80
CA PHE A 141 -3.65 -6.16 -23.87
C PHE A 141 -3.68 -6.75 -25.28
N LYS A 142 -3.87 -8.07 -25.44
CA LYS A 142 -3.81 -8.75 -26.74
C LYS A 142 -4.78 -8.20 -27.80
N ASP A 143 -5.95 -7.72 -27.35
CA ASP A 143 -7.01 -7.20 -28.22
C ASP A 143 -7.00 -5.65 -28.29
N LEU A 144 -6.00 -5.00 -27.67
CA LEU A 144 -5.88 -3.55 -27.64
C LEU A 144 -4.96 -3.07 -28.75
N THR A 145 -5.42 -2.12 -29.55
CA THR A 145 -4.56 -1.31 -30.42
C THR A 145 -3.92 -0.21 -29.59
N VAL A 146 -2.77 -0.51 -28.98
CA VAL A 146 -2.04 0.40 -28.09
C VAL A 146 -0.53 0.33 -28.33
N LYS A 147 0.14 1.48 -28.22
CA LYS A 147 1.59 1.62 -28.39
C LYS A 147 2.35 0.86 -27.32
N ASP A 148 3.50 0.33 -27.72
CA ASP A 148 4.54 -0.09 -26.77
C ASP A 148 5.44 1.11 -26.49
N TYR A 149 5.37 1.69 -25.28
CA TYR A 149 6.15 2.89 -24.97
C TYR A 149 7.66 2.62 -24.99
N ALA A 150 8.11 1.37 -24.90
CA ALA A 150 9.53 1.02 -25.00
C ALA A 150 10.06 1.09 -26.43
N ARG A 151 9.17 1.21 -27.43
CA ARG A 151 9.52 1.22 -28.87
C ARG A 151 8.99 2.46 -29.59
N GLU A 152 7.91 3.03 -29.09
CA GLU A 152 7.18 4.11 -29.73
C GLU A 152 6.95 5.24 -28.74
N LYS A 153 7.16 6.49 -29.17
CA LYS A 153 6.84 7.65 -28.33
C LYS A 153 5.33 7.77 -28.13
N THR A 154 4.94 8.19 -26.93
CA THR A 154 3.56 8.38 -26.53
C THR A 154 3.42 9.61 -25.64
N GLY A 155 2.28 10.31 -25.71
CA GLY A 155 2.03 11.46 -24.85
C GLY A 155 1.67 11.09 -23.39
N VAL A 156 1.14 9.89 -23.18
CA VAL A 156 0.72 9.40 -21.85
C VAL A 156 1.15 7.95 -21.68
N ILE A 157 1.85 7.66 -20.57
CA ILE A 157 2.15 6.29 -20.16
C ILE A 157 1.06 5.82 -19.21
N TYR A 158 0.44 4.68 -19.53
CA TYR A 158 -0.42 3.95 -18.60
C TYR A 158 0.37 2.79 -17.99
N HIS A 159 0.80 2.96 -16.74
CA HIS A 159 1.43 1.90 -15.95
C HIS A 159 0.35 1.04 -15.29
N ALA A 160 0.06 -0.13 -15.85
CA ALA A 160 -0.99 -1.02 -15.34
C ALA A 160 -0.61 -1.69 -14.01
N GLY A 161 0.70 -1.72 -13.71
CA GLY A 161 1.29 -2.44 -12.61
C GLY A 161 1.37 -3.95 -12.87
N CYS A 162 2.29 -4.62 -12.18
CA CYS A 162 2.54 -6.03 -12.41
C CYS A 162 1.29 -6.92 -12.23
N LEU A 163 0.36 -6.57 -11.34
CA LEU A 163 -0.83 -7.39 -11.06
C LEU A 163 -1.71 -7.59 -12.30
N ALA A 164 -1.86 -6.59 -13.17
CA ALA A 164 -2.68 -6.69 -14.38
C ALA A 164 -2.22 -7.81 -15.33
N SER A 165 -0.93 -8.15 -15.30
CA SER A 165 -0.34 -9.20 -16.14
C SER A 165 -0.60 -10.62 -15.63
N TYR A 166 -1.00 -10.78 -14.37
CA TYR A 166 -1.13 -12.09 -13.73
C TYR A 166 -2.49 -12.33 -13.09
N ASP A 167 -3.32 -11.30 -12.92
CA ASP A 167 -4.69 -11.41 -12.43
C ASP A 167 -5.71 -11.04 -13.50
N LYS A 168 -6.69 -11.93 -13.71
CA LYS A 168 -7.72 -11.77 -14.76
C LYS A 168 -8.64 -10.58 -14.50
N ALA A 169 -8.96 -10.26 -13.24
CA ALA A 169 -9.83 -9.15 -12.91
C ALA A 169 -9.09 -7.81 -13.05
N ALA A 170 -7.89 -7.71 -12.50
CA ALA A 170 -7.02 -6.54 -12.65
C ALA A 170 -6.70 -6.26 -14.12
N GLY A 171 -6.38 -7.29 -14.91
CA GLY A 171 -6.14 -7.17 -16.34
C GLY A 171 -7.35 -6.63 -17.11
N LYS A 172 -8.58 -7.06 -16.77
CA LYS A 172 -9.81 -6.51 -17.37
C LYS A 172 -9.99 -5.03 -17.07
N VAL A 173 -9.73 -4.61 -15.83
CA VAL A 173 -9.82 -3.20 -15.42
C VAL A 173 -8.79 -2.36 -16.18
N ALA A 174 -7.54 -2.83 -16.27
CA ALA A 174 -6.48 -2.17 -17.04
C ALA A 174 -6.85 -2.03 -18.52
N ALA A 175 -7.37 -3.10 -19.14
CA ALA A 175 -7.80 -3.08 -20.54
C ALA A 175 -8.94 -2.08 -20.78
N ALA A 176 -9.91 -2.03 -19.87
CA ALA A 176 -11.02 -1.09 -19.93
C ALA A 176 -10.53 0.36 -19.81
N ALA A 177 -9.61 0.65 -18.88
CA ALA A 177 -9.01 1.97 -18.71
C ALA A 177 -8.27 2.43 -19.98
N VAL A 178 -7.41 1.58 -20.55
CA VAL A 178 -6.70 1.89 -21.81
C VAL A 178 -7.67 2.08 -22.97
N SER A 179 -8.72 1.25 -23.07
CA SER A 179 -9.74 1.40 -24.10
C SER A 179 -10.48 2.74 -24.00
N LEU A 180 -10.80 3.20 -22.77
CA LEU A 180 -11.41 4.50 -22.54
C LEU A 180 -10.48 5.65 -22.97
N LEU A 181 -9.19 5.58 -22.62
CA LEU A 181 -8.18 6.57 -23.04
C LEU A 181 -8.08 6.63 -24.57
N GLY A 182 -8.05 5.47 -25.24
CA GLY A 182 -8.05 5.39 -26.70
C GLY A 182 -9.31 6.00 -27.34
N LYS A 183 -10.51 5.74 -26.78
CA LYS A 183 -11.76 6.37 -27.24
C LYS A 183 -11.77 7.88 -27.03
N ALA A 184 -11.13 8.36 -25.96
CA ALA A 184 -10.90 9.78 -25.71
C ALA A 184 -9.81 10.40 -26.61
N LYS A 185 -9.23 9.62 -27.54
CA LYS A 185 -8.15 10.02 -28.46
C LYS A 185 -6.88 10.49 -27.73
N ILE A 186 -6.65 9.96 -26.53
CA ILE A 186 -5.39 10.18 -25.80
C ILE A 186 -4.34 9.27 -26.42
N ASP A 187 -3.19 9.86 -26.79
CA ASP A 187 -2.03 9.10 -27.24
C ASP A 187 -1.42 8.35 -26.05
N VAL A 188 -1.90 7.13 -25.81
CA VAL A 188 -1.51 6.29 -24.68
C VAL A 188 -0.61 5.12 -25.12
N GLY A 189 0.42 4.85 -24.33
CA GLY A 189 1.30 3.69 -24.46
C GLY A 189 1.37 2.89 -23.16
N ILE A 190 1.64 1.59 -23.29
CA ILE A 190 1.81 0.66 -22.17
C ILE A 190 3.14 -0.08 -22.30
N ALA A 191 3.58 -0.72 -21.22
CA ALA A 191 4.84 -1.46 -21.20
C ALA A 191 4.77 -2.83 -21.92
N LYS A 192 3.56 -3.28 -22.27
CA LYS A 192 3.27 -4.65 -22.74
C LYS A 192 3.93 -5.71 -21.86
N ASP A 193 4.77 -6.57 -22.43
CA ASP A 193 5.49 -7.60 -21.69
C ASP A 193 6.59 -7.05 -20.79
N GLY A 194 6.96 -5.77 -20.94
CA GLY A 194 7.91 -5.10 -20.09
C GLY A 194 7.33 -4.56 -18.78
N GLU A 195 6.06 -4.78 -18.44
CA GLU A 195 5.48 -4.18 -17.22
C GLU A 195 6.16 -4.70 -15.93
N LEU A 196 6.59 -3.78 -15.07
CA LEU A 196 7.25 -4.09 -13.79
C LEU A 196 6.31 -3.87 -12.59
N CYS A 197 6.76 -4.28 -11.41
CA CYS A 197 6.08 -3.94 -10.18
C CYS A 197 6.29 -2.46 -9.84
N CYS A 198 5.26 -1.81 -9.29
CA CYS A 198 5.35 -0.44 -8.79
C CYS A 198 6.05 -0.36 -7.41
N GLY A 199 6.31 -1.49 -6.75
CA GLY A 199 6.87 -1.53 -5.40
C GLY A 199 5.87 -1.22 -4.27
N GLY A 200 4.63 -0.82 -4.58
CA GLY A 200 3.64 -0.39 -3.58
C GLY A 200 3.36 -1.44 -2.49
N ARG A 201 3.30 -2.73 -2.86
CA ARG A 201 3.10 -3.78 -1.87
C ARG A 201 4.31 -3.98 -0.95
N ALA A 202 5.52 -3.79 -1.46
CA ALA A 202 6.74 -3.82 -0.64
C ALA A 202 6.77 -2.64 0.33
N TYR A 203 6.33 -1.45 -0.11
CA TYR A 203 6.17 -0.26 0.73
C TYR A 203 5.21 -0.52 1.90
N GLU A 204 4.02 -1.06 1.62
CA GLU A 204 3.03 -1.42 2.65
C GLU A 204 3.56 -2.46 3.64
N MET A 205 4.47 -3.34 3.22
CA MET A 205 5.09 -4.35 4.08
C MET A 205 6.22 -3.79 4.95
N GLY A 206 6.66 -2.54 4.71
CA GLY A 206 7.77 -1.89 5.42
C GLY A 206 9.11 -1.92 4.67
N TYR A 207 9.19 -2.57 3.50
CA TYR A 207 10.41 -2.66 2.68
C TYR A 207 10.54 -1.40 1.81
N ARG A 208 10.71 -0.26 2.47
CA ARG A 208 10.68 1.06 1.83
C ARG A 208 11.81 1.23 0.82
N ASP A 209 13.01 0.77 1.13
CA ASP A 209 14.16 0.88 0.23
C ASP A 209 13.95 0.05 -1.05
N GLU A 210 13.39 -1.15 -0.95
CA GLU A 210 13.03 -1.96 -2.11
C GLU A 210 11.92 -1.33 -2.94
N ALA A 211 10.92 -0.72 -2.28
CA ALA A 211 9.87 0.02 -2.99
C ALA A 211 10.43 1.23 -3.75
N LEU A 212 11.34 1.99 -3.13
CA LEU A 212 12.00 3.13 -3.77
C LEU A 212 12.85 2.69 -4.96
N LYS A 213 13.63 1.62 -4.84
CA LYS A 213 14.39 1.06 -5.96
C LYS A 213 13.48 0.68 -7.14
N GLN A 214 12.30 0.10 -6.87
CA GLN A 214 11.34 -0.20 -7.94
C GLN A 214 10.73 1.07 -8.55
N ALA A 215 10.42 2.07 -7.74
CA ALA A 215 9.92 3.36 -8.23
C ALA A 215 10.97 4.05 -9.13
N GLU A 216 12.23 4.08 -8.72
CA GLU A 216 13.36 4.64 -9.49
C GLU A 216 13.55 3.90 -10.83
N LEU A 217 13.46 2.57 -10.84
CA LEU A 217 13.51 1.78 -12.08
C LEU A 217 12.37 2.14 -13.04
N ASN A 218 11.14 2.28 -12.54
CA ASN A 218 10.00 2.69 -13.36
C ASN A 218 10.19 4.12 -13.91
N VAL A 219 10.61 5.07 -13.06
CA VAL A 219 10.88 6.45 -13.47
C VAL A 219 11.98 6.53 -14.52
N ALA A 220 13.05 5.75 -14.38
CA ALA A 220 14.13 5.68 -15.38
C ALA A 220 13.58 5.23 -16.74
N ARG A 221 12.76 4.17 -16.77
CA ARG A 221 12.15 3.66 -18.00
C ARG A 221 11.18 4.64 -18.64
N PHE A 222 10.40 5.37 -17.84
CA PHE A 222 9.50 6.41 -18.35
C PHE A 222 10.29 7.57 -18.98
N LYS A 223 11.47 7.90 -18.44
CA LYS A 223 12.36 8.91 -19.05
C LYS A 223 13.00 8.42 -20.35
N GLU A 224 13.35 7.13 -20.42
CA GLU A 224 13.94 6.52 -21.62
C GLU A 224 12.95 6.44 -22.80
N SER A 225 11.64 6.35 -22.53
CA SER A 225 10.61 6.34 -23.58
C SER A 225 10.39 7.70 -24.28
N GLY A 226 11.05 8.76 -23.81
CA GLY A 226 11.01 10.11 -24.40
C GLY A 226 9.76 10.88 -24.05
#